data_AF-A0A150H2D9-F1
#
_entry.id   AF-A0A150H2D9-F1
#
_cell.length_a   1.000
_cell.length_b   1.000
_cell.length_c   1.000
_cell.angle_alpha   90.00
_cell.angle_beta   90.00
_cell.angle_gamma   90.00
#
_symmetry.space_group_name_H-M   'P 1'
#
loop_
_entity.id
_entity.type
_entity.pdbx_description
1 polymer ?
#
loop_
_entity_poly.entity_id
_entity_poly.type
_entity_poly.pdbx_seq_one_letter_code
_entity_poly.pdbx_strand_id
1 'polypeptide(L)'
;MLSDPLPPGALDDVEVMTGDKNETCDTACAVRNKRCSADHLRWLNSCDRLREHHGCEAGCEVAQGLGPCYVDGNAPKTDRPAMCFAQPPATANLSCKNRNTQHMMLCPCVS
;
A
#
# COMPACT_ATOMS: atom_id res chain seq x y z
N MET A 1 -7.27 17.38 -2.07
CA MET A 1 -6.47 17.91 -0.95
C MET A 1 -5.31 16.97 -0.76
N LEU A 2 -4.09 17.49 -0.60
CA LEU A 2 -2.92 16.69 -0.27
C LEU A 2 -3.07 16.17 1.17
N SER A 3 -2.54 14.99 1.44
CA SER A 3 -2.39 14.41 2.76
C SER A 3 -1.43 15.25 3.61
N ASP A 4 -1.65 15.23 4.92
CA ASP A 4 -0.77 15.93 5.84
C ASP A 4 0.66 15.37 5.75
N PRO A 5 1.70 16.22 5.92
CA PRO A 5 3.06 15.74 6.03
C PRO A 5 3.20 14.68 7.12
N LEU A 6 4.06 13.69 6.89
CA LEU A 6 4.36 12.71 7.93
C LEU A 6 5.10 13.40 9.09
N PRO A 7 4.84 12.96 10.34
CA PRO A 7 5.66 13.38 11.47
C PRO A 7 7.15 13.07 11.23
N PRO A 8 8.08 13.87 11.77
CA PRO A 8 9.50 13.54 11.74
C PRO A 8 9.75 12.13 12.28
N GLY A 9 10.55 11.36 11.56
CA GLY A 9 10.92 9.99 11.92
C GLY A 9 9.82 8.92 11.74
N ALA A 10 8.66 9.27 11.16
CA ALA A 10 7.55 8.32 11.00
C ALA A 10 7.87 7.10 10.14
N LEU A 11 8.94 7.14 9.33
CA LEU A 11 9.43 6.03 8.51
C LEU A 11 10.92 5.78 8.71
N ASP A 12 11.49 6.20 9.83
CA ASP A 12 12.89 5.89 10.15
C ASP A 12 13.06 4.37 10.27
N ASP A 13 14.12 3.83 9.66
CA ASP A 13 14.41 2.40 9.56
C ASP A 13 13.30 1.54 8.91
N VAL A 14 12.34 2.17 8.22
CA VAL A 14 11.30 1.49 7.45
C VAL A 14 11.69 1.44 5.97
N GLU A 15 11.86 0.24 5.44
CA GLU A 15 11.96 0.03 4.00
C GLU A 15 10.56 -0.12 3.41
N VAL A 16 10.16 0.83 2.56
CA VAL A 16 8.90 0.74 1.83
C VAL A 16 9.12 0.00 0.52
N MET A 17 8.34 -1.06 0.29
CA MET A 17 8.41 -1.84 -0.93
C MET A 17 7.04 -2.23 -1.44
N THR A 18 7.00 -2.63 -2.70
CA THR A 18 5.80 -3.17 -3.35
C THR A 18 5.88 -4.68 -3.34
N GLY A 19 4.83 -5.35 -2.86
CA GLY A 19 4.65 -6.79 -3.03
C GLY A 19 4.07 -7.14 -4.41
N ASP A 20 4.31 -8.35 -4.88
CA ASP A 20 3.74 -8.85 -6.13
C ASP A 20 2.22 -9.06 -6.04
N LYS A 21 1.58 -9.30 -7.19
CA LYS A 21 0.16 -9.69 -7.22
C LYS A 21 -0.08 -10.93 -6.37
N ASN A 22 -1.20 -10.94 -5.65
CA ASN A 22 -1.60 -12.01 -4.74
C ASN A 22 -0.60 -12.28 -3.60
N GLU A 23 0.39 -11.40 -3.40
CA GLU A 23 1.37 -11.48 -2.34
C GLU A 23 0.90 -10.70 -1.10
N THR A 24 1.30 -11.16 0.09
CA THR A 24 1.09 -10.41 1.33
C THR A 24 2.34 -9.60 1.68
N CYS A 25 2.20 -8.54 2.46
CA CYS A 25 3.37 -7.81 2.94
C CYS A 25 4.27 -8.67 3.86
N ASP A 26 3.70 -9.64 4.57
CA ASP A 26 4.49 -10.60 5.37
C ASP A 26 5.48 -11.37 4.48
N THR A 27 5.03 -11.90 3.33
CA THR A 27 5.90 -12.66 2.43
C THR A 27 6.85 -11.74 1.67
N ALA A 28 6.37 -10.57 1.21
CA ALA A 28 7.19 -9.59 0.49
C ALA A 28 8.38 -9.11 1.34
N CYS A 29 8.14 -8.77 2.62
CA CYS A 29 9.21 -8.36 3.53
C CYS A 29 10.18 -9.52 3.85
N ALA A 30 9.66 -10.75 4.00
CA ALA A 30 10.48 -11.91 4.34
C ALA A 30 11.55 -12.22 3.28
N VAL A 31 11.29 -11.94 1.99
CA VAL A 31 12.28 -12.08 0.91
C VAL A 31 13.54 -11.23 1.16
N ARG A 32 13.42 -10.14 1.92
CA ARG A 32 14.54 -9.27 2.32
C ARG A 32 15.06 -9.53 3.73
N ASN A 33 14.71 -10.66 4.36
CA ASN A 33 14.98 -10.94 5.77
C ASN A 33 14.42 -9.86 6.71
N LYS A 34 13.25 -9.30 6.36
CA LYS A 34 12.55 -8.28 7.13
C LYS A 34 11.16 -8.77 7.53
N ARG A 35 10.50 -8.00 8.39
CA ARG A 35 9.13 -8.25 8.86
C ARG A 35 8.24 -7.08 8.50
N CYS A 36 6.99 -7.36 8.13
CA CYS A 36 6.01 -6.31 7.91
C CYS A 36 5.65 -5.62 9.23
N SER A 37 5.57 -4.29 9.22
CA SER A 37 5.15 -3.50 10.37
C SER A 37 3.74 -2.95 10.19
N ALA A 38 2.76 -3.59 10.85
CA ALA A 38 1.36 -3.17 10.79
C ALA A 38 1.16 -1.70 11.25
N ASP A 39 1.94 -1.25 12.24
CA ASP A 39 1.86 0.11 12.79
C ASP A 39 2.22 1.20 11.77
N HIS A 40 3.07 0.86 10.80
CA HIS A 40 3.53 1.77 9.76
C HIS A 40 2.64 1.76 8.51
N LEU A 41 1.73 0.78 8.36
CA LEU A 41 0.80 0.75 7.23
C LEU A 41 -0.03 2.04 7.14
N ARG A 42 -0.39 2.61 8.30
CA ARG A 42 -1.16 3.87 8.36
C ARG A 42 -0.45 5.03 7.67
N TRP A 43 0.89 5.05 7.69
CA TRP A 43 1.69 6.10 7.07
C TRP A 43 1.78 5.96 5.56
N LEU A 44 1.65 4.72 5.06
CA LEU A 44 1.60 4.42 3.62
C LEU A 44 0.18 4.54 3.04
N ASN A 45 -0.83 4.59 3.91
CA ASN A 45 -2.24 4.60 3.56
C ASN A 45 -2.76 6.00 3.17
N SER A 46 -2.14 6.59 2.14
CA SER A 46 -2.63 7.81 1.51
C SER A 46 -2.38 7.78 0.01
N CYS A 47 -3.19 8.52 -0.73
CA CYS A 47 -3.02 8.61 -2.17
C CYS A 47 -1.71 9.30 -2.58
N ASP A 48 -1.15 10.19 -1.77
CA ASP A 48 0.11 10.84 -2.12
C ASP A 48 1.27 9.86 -1.99
N ARG A 49 1.30 9.05 -0.92
CA ARG A 49 2.29 7.98 -0.75
C ARG A 49 2.17 6.93 -1.84
N LEU A 50 0.95 6.52 -2.17
CA LEU A 50 0.74 5.58 -3.27
C LEU A 50 1.24 6.14 -4.61
N ARG A 51 1.00 7.43 -4.90
CA ARG A 51 1.51 8.07 -6.13
C ARG A 51 3.02 8.19 -6.17
N GLU A 52 3.67 8.47 -5.04
CA GLU A 52 5.14 8.50 -4.94
C GLU A 52 5.76 7.16 -5.35
N HIS A 53 5.09 6.04 -5.06
CA HIS A 53 5.61 4.69 -5.34
C HIS A 53 5.11 4.09 -6.67
N HIS A 54 3.88 4.41 -7.10
CA HIS A 54 3.22 3.73 -8.21
C HIS A 54 2.78 4.64 -9.35
N GLY A 55 2.86 5.96 -9.21
CA GLY A 55 2.31 6.91 -10.19
C GLY A 55 0.78 7.00 -10.17
N CYS A 56 0.08 5.87 -10.03
CA CYS A 56 -1.38 5.76 -10.00
C CYS A 56 -2.02 6.43 -11.22
N GLU A 57 -1.63 5.97 -12.42
CA GLU A 57 -1.91 6.62 -13.70
C GLU A 57 -3.41 6.78 -13.99
N ALA A 58 -4.25 5.86 -13.50
CA ALA A 58 -5.70 5.94 -13.61
C ALA A 58 -6.37 6.67 -12.42
N GLY A 59 -5.58 7.25 -11.52
CA GLY A 59 -6.02 7.98 -10.34
C GLY A 59 -5.88 7.19 -9.04
N CYS A 60 -6.30 7.81 -7.94
CA CYS A 60 -6.30 7.18 -6.62
C CYS A 60 -7.58 7.53 -5.86
N GLU A 61 -8.12 6.53 -5.16
CA GLU A 61 -9.36 6.65 -4.39
C GLU A 61 -9.15 6.23 -2.93
N VAL A 62 -9.90 6.86 -2.03
CA VAL A 62 -9.99 6.43 -0.64
C VAL A 62 -11.28 5.62 -0.48
N ALA A 63 -11.15 4.30 -0.39
CA ALA A 63 -12.28 3.37 -0.37
C ALA A 63 -12.08 2.26 0.67
N GLN A 64 -13.18 1.72 1.17
CA GLN A 64 -13.14 0.63 2.15
C GLN A 64 -12.66 -0.69 1.53
N GLY A 65 -12.03 -1.53 2.36
CA GLY A 65 -11.67 -2.90 2.01
C GLY A 65 -10.40 -3.07 1.16
N LEU A 66 -9.92 -2.03 0.48
CA LEU A 66 -8.75 -2.09 -0.40
C LEU A 66 -7.74 -1.00 -0.02
N GLY A 67 -6.49 -1.36 0.20
CA GLY A 67 -5.39 -0.41 0.39
C GLY A 67 -4.51 -0.66 1.63
N PRO A 68 -3.28 -0.11 1.64
CA PRO A 68 -2.65 0.65 0.57
C PRO A 68 -2.18 -0.27 -0.59
N CYS A 69 -2.70 -0.05 -1.79
CA CYS A 69 -2.35 -0.89 -2.94
C CYS A 69 -2.49 -0.17 -4.28
N TYR A 70 -1.83 -0.74 -5.30
CA TYR A 70 -1.98 -0.39 -6.71
C TYR A 70 -2.55 -1.59 -7.49
N VAL A 71 -3.45 -1.33 -8.42
CA VAL A 71 -4.03 -2.36 -9.31
C VAL A 71 -3.15 -2.52 -10.53
N ASP A 72 -2.74 -3.76 -10.81
CA ASP A 72 -1.94 -4.11 -11.98
C ASP A 72 -2.52 -3.50 -13.27
N GLY A 73 -1.65 -2.87 -14.08
CA GLY A 73 -2.09 -2.17 -15.29
C GLY A 73 -2.70 -3.07 -16.37
N ASN A 74 -2.47 -4.39 -16.28
CA ASN A 74 -3.07 -5.40 -17.16
C ASN A 74 -4.30 -6.08 -16.53
N ALA A 75 -4.77 -5.62 -15.36
CA ALA A 75 -5.98 -6.14 -14.75
C ALA A 75 -7.21 -5.88 -15.63
N PRO A 76 -8.27 -6.70 -15.52
CA PRO A 76 -9.55 -6.44 -16.18
C PRO A 76 -10.09 -5.04 -15.86
N LYS A 77 -10.76 -4.41 -16.82
CA LYS A 77 -11.35 -3.05 -16.63
C LYS A 77 -12.25 -2.94 -15.40
N THR A 78 -12.94 -4.02 -15.04
CA THR A 78 -13.80 -4.10 -13.85
C THR A 78 -13.04 -3.91 -12.54
N ASP A 79 -11.75 -4.25 -12.52
CA ASP A 79 -10.88 -4.12 -11.35
C ASP A 79 -10.16 -2.76 -11.30
N ARG A 80 -10.39 -1.90 -12.31
CA ARG A 80 -9.86 -0.53 -12.40
C ARG A 80 -8.31 -0.54 -12.48
N PRO A 81 -7.73 -1.04 -13.58
CA PRO A 81 -6.28 -1.15 -13.75
C PRO A 81 -5.59 0.20 -13.61
N ALA A 82 -4.33 0.18 -13.13
CA ALA A 82 -3.51 1.37 -12.87
C ALA A 82 -4.09 2.37 -11.86
N MET A 83 -5.11 1.98 -11.08
CA MET A 83 -5.60 2.78 -9.96
C MET A 83 -4.89 2.41 -8.65
N CYS A 84 -4.82 3.37 -7.74
CA CYS A 84 -4.43 3.14 -6.36
C CYS A 84 -5.62 3.24 -5.41
N PHE A 85 -5.57 2.48 -4.32
CA PHE A 85 -6.56 2.53 -3.26
C PHE A 85 -5.89 2.71 -1.90
N ALA A 86 -6.36 3.69 -1.15
CA ALA A 86 -6.11 3.84 0.28
C ALA A 86 -7.43 3.63 1.04
N GLN A 87 -7.35 3.30 2.33
CA GLN A 87 -8.52 3.16 3.19
C GLN A 87 -8.82 4.44 3.97
N PRO A 88 -10.09 4.72 4.31
CA PRO A 88 -10.43 5.86 5.16
C PRO A 88 -9.78 5.73 6.56
N PRO A 89 -8.97 6.70 7.04
CA PRO A 89 -8.19 6.55 8.28
C PRO A 89 -9.01 6.14 9.52
N ALA A 90 -10.23 6.67 9.66
CA ALA A 90 -11.09 6.40 10.82
C ALA A 90 -11.68 4.98 10.87
N THR A 91 -11.66 4.26 9.75
CA THR A 91 -12.31 2.95 9.61
C THR A 91 -11.40 1.94 8.88
N ALA A 92 -10.12 2.26 8.74
CA ALA A 92 -9.16 1.41 8.05
C ALA A 92 -8.88 0.15 8.87
N ASN A 93 -8.88 -1.00 8.19
CA ASN A 93 -8.49 -2.29 8.75
C ASN A 93 -7.26 -2.79 7.97
N LEU A 94 -6.14 -2.09 8.20
CA LEU A 94 -4.87 -2.36 7.52
C LEU A 94 -4.24 -3.61 8.10
N SER A 95 -3.74 -4.49 7.23
CA SER A 95 -3.13 -5.76 7.65
C SER A 95 -2.02 -6.16 6.70
N CYS A 96 -0.91 -6.63 7.28
CA CYS A 96 0.21 -7.22 6.55
C CYS A 96 -0.17 -8.52 5.81
N LYS A 97 -1.32 -9.11 6.15
CA LYS A 97 -1.86 -10.34 5.54
C LYS A 97 -2.83 -10.07 4.39
N ASN A 98 -3.14 -8.80 4.11
CA ASN A 98 -3.99 -8.46 2.99
C ASN A 98 -3.30 -8.84 1.67
N ARG A 99 -4.07 -9.42 0.75
CA ARG A 99 -3.66 -9.74 -0.61
C ARG A 99 -4.87 -9.71 -1.53
N ASN A 100 -4.64 -9.45 -2.80
CA ASN A 100 -5.63 -9.55 -3.85
C ASN A 100 -4.95 -10.01 -5.15
N THR A 101 -5.65 -10.78 -5.97
CA THR A 101 -5.10 -11.36 -7.20
C THR A 101 -4.67 -10.34 -8.24
N GLN A 102 -5.19 -9.12 -8.20
CA GLN A 102 -4.85 -8.04 -9.14
C GLN A 102 -4.12 -6.86 -8.48
N HIS A 103 -3.94 -6.87 -7.16
CA HIS A 103 -3.36 -5.73 -6.45
C HIS A 103 -1.95 -6.05 -5.96
N MET A 104 -1.09 -5.04 -6.07
CA MET A 104 0.25 -4.99 -5.50
C MET A 104 0.20 -4.12 -4.25
N MET A 105 0.55 -4.70 -3.10
CA MET A 105 0.44 -4.04 -1.80
C MET A 105 1.66 -3.16 -1.54
N LEU A 106 1.46 -1.97 -0.96
CA LEU A 106 2.55 -1.13 -0.48
C LEU A 106 2.88 -1.48 0.97
N CYS A 107 4.09 -1.98 1.20
CA CYS A 107 4.47 -2.71 2.40
C CYS A 107 5.58 -1.99 3.17
N PRO A 108 5.39 -1.74 4.48
CA PRO A 108 6.44 -1.24 5.36
C PRO A 108 7.21 -2.41 5.99
N CYS A 109 8.48 -2.56 5.64
CA CYS A 109 9.35 -3.62 6.11
C CYS A 109 10.41 -3.11 7.07
N VAL A 110 10.50 -3.73 8.25
CA VAL A 110 11.48 -3.42 9.30
C VAL A 110 12.34 -4.66 9.60
N SER A 111 13.50 -4.48 10.22
CA SER A 111 14.36 -5.58 10.66
C SER A 111 13.73 -6.45 11.75
#